data_AF-A0A9D2RFH7-F1
#
_entry.id   AF-A0A9D2RFH7-F1
#
_cell.length_a   1.000
_cell.length_b   1.000
_cell.length_c   1.000
_cell.angle_alpha   90.00
_cell.angle_beta   90.00
_cell.angle_gamma   90.00
#
_symmetry.space_group_name_H-M   'P 1'
#
loop_
_entity.id
_entity.type
_entity.pdbx_description
1 polymer ?
#
loop_
_entity_poly.entity_id
_entity_poly.type
_entity_poly.pdbx_seq_one_letter_code
_entity_poly.pdbx_strand_id
1 'polypeptide(L)'
;MPTLNITPRQRSALRAAAHALKPVVQIGDKGLTEAVIKEINVHLNAHQLIKIRIAGDDREFRLSTLTTICERLEAAPVHHLGKILTIYRRNPSLDPVLPDDLPRTRALRKPNEEYIPKKQAAADQGKPKKSARSSRPTAPARPARPNSTASRAARPRTGSALSLRAGARRTRAK
;
A
#
# COMPACT_ATOMS: atom_id res chain seq x y z
N MET A 1 7.53 -20.65 20.11
CA MET A 1 6.88 -19.32 20.28
C MET A 1 7.65 -18.44 21.27
N PRO A 2 8.69 -17.73 20.80
CA PRO A 2 8.99 -16.41 21.30
C PRO A 2 8.98 -15.45 20.12
N THR A 3 7.82 -14.86 19.83
CA THR A 3 7.74 -13.68 18.97
C THR A 3 7.88 -12.46 19.87
N LEU A 4 8.62 -11.45 19.43
CA LEU A 4 8.71 -10.20 20.17
C LEU A 4 7.30 -9.60 20.31
N ASN A 5 6.83 -9.48 21.55
CA ASN A 5 5.49 -8.99 21.86
C ASN A 5 5.44 -7.48 21.69
N ILE A 6 4.76 -7.03 20.62
CA ILE A 6 4.47 -5.62 20.36
C ILE A 6 3.02 -5.28 20.72
N THR A 7 2.79 -4.10 21.28
CA THR A 7 1.43 -3.66 21.61
C THR A 7 0.63 -3.40 20.32
N PRO A 8 -0.71 -3.55 20.32
CA PRO A 8 -1.54 -3.28 19.15
C PRO A 8 -1.37 -1.87 18.59
N ARG A 9 -1.08 -0.91 19.47
CA ARG A 9 -0.82 0.47 19.10
C ARG A 9 0.51 0.66 18.39
N GLN A 10 1.59 0.11 18.95
CA GLN A 10 2.89 0.09 18.28
C GLN A 10 2.78 -0.60 16.92
N ARG A 11 2.04 -1.71 16.83
CA ARG A 11 1.78 -2.39 15.55
C ARG A 11 1.10 -1.48 14.53
N SER A 12 0.12 -0.68 14.94
CA SER A 12 -0.56 0.28 14.06
C SER A 12 0.38 1.39 13.58
N ALA A 13 1.17 1.95 14.48
CA ALA A 13 2.14 2.99 14.16
C ALA A 13 3.28 2.46 13.26
N LEU A 14 3.79 1.25 13.52
CA LEU A 14 4.77 0.58 12.67
C LEU A 14 4.20 0.27 11.28
N ARG A 15 2.91 -0.08 11.18
CA ARG A 15 2.24 -0.27 9.89
C ARG A 15 2.17 1.05 9.10
N ALA A 16 1.89 2.16 9.77
CA ALA A 16 1.88 3.48 9.15
C ALA A 16 3.28 3.89 8.67
N ALA A 17 4.30 3.71 9.52
CA ALA A 17 5.70 3.97 9.16
C ALA A 17 6.17 3.08 7.99
N ALA A 18 5.77 1.81 8.00
CA ALA A 18 6.11 0.88 6.93
C ALA A 18 5.49 1.28 5.59
N HIS A 19 4.33 1.93 5.54
CA HIS A 19 3.62 2.23 4.28
C HIS A 19 4.52 2.91 3.24
N ALA A 20 5.32 3.89 3.64
CA ALA A 20 6.23 4.63 2.76
C ALA A 20 7.45 3.81 2.28
N LEU A 21 7.81 2.73 3.00
CA LEU A 21 8.99 1.92 2.69
C LEU A 21 8.75 1.05 1.46
N LYS A 22 9.81 0.87 0.66
CA LYS A 22 9.85 -0.13 -0.40
C LYS A 22 10.33 -1.48 0.17
N PRO A 23 9.91 -2.63 -0.39
CA PRO A 23 10.47 -3.92 -0.01
C PRO A 23 11.97 -3.95 -0.30
N VAL A 24 12.76 -4.32 0.71
CA VAL A 24 14.23 -4.40 0.61
C VAL A 24 14.70 -5.79 0.21
N VAL A 25 14.04 -6.83 0.74
CA VAL A 25 14.35 -8.23 0.43
C VAL A 25 13.22 -8.85 -0.39
N GLN A 26 13.58 -9.68 -1.36
CA GLN A 26 12.64 -10.45 -2.18
C GLN A 26 12.93 -11.94 -2.07
N ILE A 27 11.90 -12.73 -1.75
CA ILE A 27 11.95 -14.19 -1.72
C ILE A 27 11.38 -14.69 -3.05
N GLY A 28 12.23 -15.33 -3.86
CA GLY A 28 11.84 -15.95 -5.13
C GLY A 28 11.24 -17.35 -4.96
N ASP A 29 11.13 -18.09 -6.06
CA ASP A 29 10.45 -19.40 -6.10
C ASP A 29 11.15 -20.49 -5.29
N LYS A 30 12.45 -20.33 -5.02
CA LYS A 30 13.24 -21.22 -4.16
C LYS A 30 12.85 -21.12 -2.67
N GLY A 31 12.00 -20.16 -2.31
CA GLY A 31 11.52 -19.98 -0.94
C GLY A 31 12.59 -19.45 0.02
N LEU A 32 12.41 -19.74 1.31
CA LEU A 32 13.27 -19.26 2.40
C LEU A 32 14.60 -20.04 2.44
N THR A 33 15.64 -19.48 1.83
CA THR A 33 17.01 -20.03 1.90
C THR A 33 17.83 -19.40 3.03
N GLU A 34 18.92 -20.03 3.43
CA GLU A 34 19.82 -19.48 4.46
C GLU A 34 20.45 -18.14 4.06
N ALA A 35 20.75 -17.97 2.78
CA ALA A 35 21.27 -16.71 2.24
C ALA A 35 20.28 -15.55 2.47
N VAL A 36 18.99 -15.81 2.19
CA VAL A 36 17.90 -14.83 2.41
C VAL A 36 17.75 -14.51 3.90
N ILE A 37 17.87 -15.51 4.79
CA ILE A 37 17.80 -15.28 6.24
C ILE A 37 18.95 -14.38 6.71
N LYS A 38 20.17 -14.60 6.22
CA LYS A 38 21.34 -13.76 6.53
C LYS A 38 21.13 -12.32 6.04
N GLU A 39 20.62 -12.16 4.83
CA GLU A 39 20.30 -10.85 4.25
C GLU A 39 19.23 -10.10 5.07
N ILE A 40 18.15 -10.79 5.45
CA ILE A 40 17.10 -10.25 6.32
C ILE A 40 17.70 -9.78 7.65
N ASN A 41 18.60 -10.56 8.25
CA ASN A 41 19.25 -10.19 9.52
C ASN A 41 20.07 -8.89 9.38
N VAL A 42 20.88 -8.77 8.32
CA VAL A 42 21.65 -7.54 8.03
C VAL A 42 20.74 -6.33 7.90
N HIS A 43 19.64 -6.44 7.14
CA HIS A 43 18.71 -5.33 6.97
C HIS A 43 17.91 -5.01 8.25
N LEU A 44 17.56 -6.01 9.05
CA LEU A 44 16.91 -5.79 10.34
C LEU A 44 17.82 -5.03 11.30
N ASN A 45 19.13 -5.32 11.32
CA ASN A 45 20.07 -4.62 12.19
C ASN A 45 20.26 -3.16 11.77
N ALA A 46 20.23 -2.86 10.47
CA ALA A 46 20.39 -1.51 9.92
C ALA A 46 19.12 -0.64 9.98
N HIS A 47 17.95 -1.23 9.72
CA HIS A 47 16.70 -0.47 9.54
C HIS A 47 15.64 -0.71 10.60
N GLN A 48 15.76 -1.77 11.41
CA GLN A 48 14.80 -2.25 12.41
C GLN A 48 13.43 -2.68 11.84
N LEU A 49 12.85 -1.92 10.92
CA LEU A 49 11.55 -2.14 10.29
C LEU A 49 11.76 -2.35 8.79
N ILE A 50 11.39 -3.53 8.29
CA ILE A 50 11.58 -3.86 6.88
C ILE A 50 10.33 -4.47 6.25
N LYS A 51 10.21 -4.27 4.93
CA LYS A 51 9.25 -4.96 4.08
C LYS A 51 9.96 -6.04 3.27
N ILE A 52 9.37 -7.23 3.23
CA ILE A 52 9.85 -8.38 2.46
C ILE A 52 8.78 -8.72 1.43
N ARG A 53 9.16 -8.90 0.17
CA ARG A 53 8.25 -9.36 -0.89
C ARG A 53 8.44 -10.86 -1.08
N ILE A 54 7.35 -11.64 -1.06
CA ILE A 54 7.37 -13.07 -1.36
C ILE A 54 6.72 -13.31 -2.72
N ALA A 55 7.45 -13.95 -3.64
CA ALA A 55 6.92 -14.49 -4.88
C ALA A 55 6.08 -15.74 -4.59
N GLY A 56 4.99 -15.92 -5.33
CA GLY A 56 4.03 -17.00 -5.11
C GLY A 56 2.66 -16.52 -4.63
N ASP A 57 1.64 -17.31 -4.97
CA ASP A 57 0.24 -16.95 -4.75
C ASP A 57 -0.37 -17.59 -3.51
N ASP A 58 0.23 -18.66 -2.99
CA ASP A 58 -0.24 -19.34 -1.77
C ASP A 58 -0.11 -18.46 -0.51
N ARG A 59 -1.21 -18.38 0.24
CA ARG A 59 -1.31 -17.63 1.50
C ARG A 59 -0.70 -18.40 2.66
N GLU A 60 -0.84 -19.72 2.69
CA GLU A 60 -0.37 -20.55 3.79
C GLU A 60 1.16 -20.55 3.83
N PHE A 61 1.80 -20.72 2.67
CA PHE A 61 3.25 -20.58 2.51
C PHE A 61 3.80 -19.23 3.01
N ARG A 62 3.09 -18.12 2.76
CA ARG A 62 3.52 -16.79 3.23
C ARG A 62 3.46 -16.66 4.75
N LEU A 63 2.41 -17.23 5.36
CA LEU A 63 2.25 -17.21 6.81
C LEU A 63 3.27 -18.11 7.49
N SER A 64 3.52 -19.31 6.96
CA SER A 64 4.56 -20.20 7.49
C SER A 64 5.95 -19.57 7.37
N THR A 65 6.26 -18.94 6.24
CA THR A 65 7.53 -18.23 6.02
C THR A 65 7.69 -17.08 7.01
N LEU A 66 6.66 -16.27 7.23
CA LEU A 66 6.66 -15.18 8.22
C LEU A 66 6.98 -15.73 9.62
N THR A 67 6.30 -16.80 10.04
CA THR A 67 6.51 -17.43 11.34
C THR A 67 7.94 -17.92 11.49
N THR A 68 8.47 -18.66 10.51
CA THR A 68 9.84 -19.17 10.51
C THR A 68 10.89 -18.05 10.60
N ILE A 69 10.68 -16.93 9.89
CA ILE A 69 11.58 -15.77 9.97
C ILE A 69 11.54 -15.16 11.38
N CYS A 70 10.35 -14.99 11.95
CA CYS A 70 10.21 -14.40 13.28
C CYS A 70 10.83 -15.27 14.36
N GLU A 71 10.72 -16.60 14.24
CA GLU A 71 11.35 -17.55 15.17
C GLU A 71 12.88 -17.54 15.08
N ARG A 72 13.45 -17.51 13.86
CA ARG A 72 14.90 -17.56 13.67
C ARG A 72 15.62 -16.25 14.02
N LEU A 73 14.96 -15.11 13.82
CA LEU A 73 15.57 -13.79 13.96
C LEU A 73 15.06 -13.00 15.17
N GLU A 74 14.23 -13.64 16.01
CA GLU A 74 13.59 -13.02 17.17
C GLU A 74 12.93 -11.68 16.79
N ALA A 75 12.12 -11.71 15.73
CA ALA A 75 11.46 -10.53 15.18
C ALA A 75 9.96 -10.54 15.48
N ALA A 76 9.36 -9.35 15.48
CA ALA A 76 7.92 -9.15 15.63
C ALA A 76 7.22 -9.09 14.26
N PRO A 77 6.17 -9.89 14.02
CA PRO A 77 5.31 -9.72 12.86
C PRO A 77 4.41 -8.49 13.04
N VAL A 78 4.50 -7.54 12.11
CA VAL A 78 3.70 -6.29 12.15
C VAL A 78 2.46 -6.41 11.28
N HIS A 79 2.65 -6.83 10.02
CA HIS A 79 1.57 -6.87 9.05
C HIS A 79 1.87 -7.81 7.88
N HIS A 80 0.82 -8.42 7.34
CA HIS A 80 0.85 -9.22 6.11
C HIS A 80 -0.15 -8.63 5.12
N LEU A 81 0.34 -8.18 3.97
CA LEU A 81 -0.45 -7.58 2.89
C LEU A 81 -0.14 -8.27 1.57
N GLY A 82 -0.96 -9.26 1.20
CA GLY A 82 -0.79 -10.00 -0.04
C GLY A 82 0.61 -10.62 -0.13
N LYS A 83 1.42 -10.14 -1.08
CA LYS A 83 2.81 -10.58 -1.31
C LYS A 83 3.85 -9.83 -0.47
N ILE A 84 3.45 -8.87 0.36
CA ILE A 84 4.36 -8.08 1.18
C ILE A 84 4.17 -8.44 2.65
N LEU A 85 5.26 -8.76 3.33
CA LEU A 85 5.35 -8.95 4.77
C LEU A 85 6.08 -7.76 5.39
N THR A 86 5.63 -7.32 6.56
CA THR A 86 6.30 -6.29 7.36
C THR A 86 6.71 -6.89 8.68
N ILE A 87 8.00 -6.83 8.98
CA ILE A 87 8.60 -7.34 10.22
C ILE A 87 9.40 -6.25 10.91
N TYR A 88 9.49 -6.34 12.23
CA TYR A 88 10.17 -5.36 13.07
C TYR A 88 11.05 -6.05 14.12
N ARG A 89 12.26 -5.56 14.32
CA ARG A 89 13.14 -5.96 15.41
C ARG A 89 13.71 -4.70 16.05
N ARG A 90 13.61 -4.61 17.38
CA ARG A 90 14.16 -3.46 18.10
C ARG A 90 15.68 -3.59 18.21
N ASN A 91 16.41 -2.53 17.87
CA ASN A 91 17.85 -2.43 18.09
C ASN A 91 18.10 -1.27 19.09
N PRO A 92 18.75 -1.52 20.24
CA PRO A 92 19.04 -0.47 21.23
C PRO A 92 20.05 0.57 20.74
N SER A 93 20.84 0.25 19.70
CA SER A 93 21.94 1.11 19.23
C SER A 93 21.50 2.21 18.25
N LEU A 94 20.23 2.21 17.85
CA LEU A 94 19.68 3.07 16.82
C LEU A 94 18.46 3.80 17.39
N ASP A 95 18.24 5.04 16.94
CA ASP A 95 17.07 5.81 17.36
C ASP A 95 15.79 5.02 17.10
N PRO A 96 14.88 4.95 18.09
CA PRO A 96 13.68 4.15 17.94
C PRO A 96 12.78 4.76 16.87
N VAL A 97 12.31 3.93 15.94
CA VAL A 97 11.37 4.34 14.87
C VAL A 97 10.10 5.00 15.46
N LEU A 98 9.71 4.56 16.66
CA LEU A 98 8.61 5.12 17.43
C LEU A 98 8.97 5.18 18.91
N PRO A 99 8.57 6.23 19.64
CA PRO A 99 8.69 6.26 21.08
C PRO A 99 7.82 5.16 21.70
N ASP A 100 8.30 4.57 22.80
CA ASP A 100 7.59 3.51 23.51
C ASP A 100 6.27 3.97 24.09
N ASP A 101 6.28 5.17 24.66
CA ASP A 101 5.15 5.79 25.32
C ASP A 101 4.34 6.62 24.33
N LEU A 102 3.69 5.95 23.38
CA LEU A 102 2.68 6.63 22.58
C LEU A 102 1.52 7.05 23.53
N PRO A 103 1.12 8.34 23.58
CA PRO A 103 0.19 8.86 24.61
C PRO A 103 -1.20 8.24 24.48
N ARG A 104 -1.69 7.51 25.48
CA ARG A 104 -2.86 6.56 25.44
C ARG A 104 -4.18 7.14 24.89
N THR A 105 -4.27 8.44 24.67
CA THR A 105 -5.56 9.12 24.61
C THR A 105 -5.88 9.65 23.21
N ARG A 106 -7.14 9.42 22.79
CA ARG A 106 -7.92 10.41 22.00
C ARG A 106 -7.59 11.79 22.57
N ALA A 107 -7.39 12.81 21.74
CA ALA A 107 -7.14 14.19 22.18
C ALA A 107 -7.90 14.48 23.48
N LEU A 108 -7.21 14.37 24.61
CA LEU A 108 -7.81 14.59 25.91
C LEU A 108 -7.81 16.11 26.02
N ARG A 109 -8.99 16.71 26.21
CA ARG A 109 -9.02 18.12 26.57
C ARG A 109 -8.09 18.29 27.76
N LYS A 110 -7.20 19.29 27.73
CA LYS A 110 -6.40 19.57 28.91
C LYS A 110 -7.37 19.91 30.06
N PRO A 111 -7.09 19.49 31.31
CA PRO A 111 -7.99 19.75 32.44
C PRO A 111 -8.36 21.24 32.61
N ASN A 112 -7.49 22.15 32.16
CA ASN A 112 -7.64 23.59 32.31
C ASN A 112 -8.23 24.30 31.08
N GLU A 113 -8.64 23.57 30.04
CA GLU A 113 -9.26 24.16 28.85
C GLU A 113 -10.79 24.12 29.00
N GLU A 114 -11.45 25.29 28.89
CA GLU A 114 -12.92 25.37 28.96
C GLU A 114 -13.58 24.51 27.88
N TYR A 115 -14.67 23.82 28.26
CA TYR A 115 -15.47 23.05 27.32
C TYR A 115 -16.22 24.01 26.40
N ILE A 116 -15.66 24.29 25.22
CA ILE A 116 -16.40 24.99 24.17
C ILE A 116 -17.19 23.93 23.38
N PRO A 117 -18.53 23.96 23.38
CA PRO A 117 -19.33 23.08 22.55
C PRO A 117 -19.06 23.37 21.08
N LYS A 118 -19.02 22.31 20.25
CA LYS A 118 -18.73 22.41 18.81
C LYS A 118 -19.59 23.44 18.06
N LYS A 119 -20.83 23.68 18.54
CA LYS A 119 -21.73 24.71 17.99
C LYS A 119 -21.24 26.14 18.26
N GLN A 120 -20.66 26.42 19.43
CA GLN A 120 -20.16 27.76 19.79
C GLN A 120 -18.80 28.03 19.13
N ALA A 121 -17.90 27.04 19.10
CA ALA A 121 -16.62 27.17 18.39
C ALA A 121 -16.78 27.43 16.88
N ALA A 122 -17.88 26.97 16.28
CA ALA A 122 -18.23 27.24 14.89
C ALA A 122 -18.98 28.56 14.68
N ALA A 123 -19.49 29.19 15.75
CA ALA A 123 -20.19 30.47 15.70
C ALA A 123 -19.19 31.65 15.73
N ASP A 124 -18.11 31.53 16.50
CA ASP A 124 -17.07 32.57 16.60
C ASP A 124 -16.06 32.54 15.44
N GLN A 125 -15.88 31.36 14.82
CA GLN A 125 -15.16 31.22 13.56
C GLN A 125 -16.12 31.59 12.43
N GLY A 126 -16.16 32.88 12.07
CA GLY A 126 -16.85 33.30 10.85
C GLY A 126 -16.47 32.36 9.69
N LYS A 127 -17.48 31.87 8.93
CA LYS A 127 -17.27 31.00 7.75
C LYS A 127 -15.99 31.45 7.06
N PRO A 128 -15.01 30.57 6.78
CA PRO A 128 -13.85 30.99 6.01
C PRO A 128 -14.41 31.63 4.74
N LYS A 129 -14.19 32.95 4.57
CA LYS A 129 -14.54 33.62 3.32
C LYS A 129 -13.88 32.76 2.28
N LYS A 130 -14.66 32.13 1.39
CA LYS A 130 -14.11 31.51 0.19
C LYS A 130 -13.21 32.59 -0.39
N SER A 131 -11.90 32.44 -0.29
CA SER A 131 -10.97 33.34 -0.96
C SER A 131 -11.45 33.34 -2.40
N ALA A 132 -11.90 34.49 -2.90
CA ALA A 132 -12.38 34.61 -4.26
C ALA A 132 -11.35 33.89 -5.12
N ARG A 133 -11.78 32.80 -5.77
CA ARG A 133 -10.93 31.99 -6.62
C ARG A 133 -10.31 32.98 -7.58
N SER A 134 -9.01 33.29 -7.41
CA SER A 134 -8.30 34.19 -8.31
C SER A 134 -8.65 33.73 -9.72
N SER A 135 -9.23 34.62 -10.52
CA SER A 135 -9.66 34.33 -11.88
C SER A 135 -8.48 33.74 -12.63
N ARG A 136 -8.42 32.41 -12.68
CA ARG A 136 -7.45 31.70 -13.50
C ARG A 136 -7.75 32.17 -14.92
N PRO A 137 -6.80 32.76 -15.67
CA PRO A 137 -7.07 33.20 -17.02
C PRO A 137 -7.61 31.99 -17.78
N THR A 138 -8.80 32.15 -18.34
CA THR A 138 -9.42 31.15 -19.20
C THR A 138 -8.46 30.92 -20.36
N ALA A 139 -7.87 29.72 -20.43
CA ALA A 139 -7.11 29.33 -21.60
C ALA A 139 -8.00 29.48 -22.84
N PRO A 140 -7.47 29.99 -23.97
CA PRO A 140 -8.28 30.16 -25.17
C PRO A 140 -8.87 28.82 -25.58
N ALA A 141 -10.15 28.84 -25.96
CA ALA A 141 -10.87 27.66 -26.40
C ALA A 141 -10.07 26.95 -27.49
N ARG A 142 -9.72 25.68 -27.27
CA ARG A 142 -9.22 24.82 -28.35
C ARG A 142 -10.30 24.77 -29.42
N PRO A 143 -9.96 24.97 -30.71
CA PRO A 143 -10.95 24.91 -31.78
C PRO A 143 -11.62 23.55 -31.80
N ALA A 144 -12.95 23.55 -31.98
CA ALA A 144 -13.74 22.34 -32.10
C ALA A 144 -13.19 21.47 -33.23
N ARG A 145 -12.85 20.23 -32.91
CA ARG A 145 -12.44 19.24 -33.89
C ARG A 145 -13.66 18.97 -34.79
N PRO A 146 -13.57 19.09 -36.12
CA PRO A 146 -14.72 18.85 -36.97
C PRO A 146 -15.16 17.39 -36.82
N ASN A 147 -16.46 17.19 -36.61
CA ASN A 147 -17.08 15.87 -36.63
C ASN A 147 -17.00 15.31 -38.05
N SER A 148 -15.92 14.62 -38.37
CA SER A 148 -15.89 13.77 -39.56
C SER A 148 -16.81 12.58 -39.32
N THR A 149 -18.08 12.71 -39.69
CA THR A 149 -18.92 11.57 -40.08
C THR A 149 -18.37 11.01 -41.39
N ALA A 150 -17.16 10.46 -41.33
CA ALA A 150 -16.62 9.59 -42.35
C ALA A 150 -16.75 8.18 -41.79
N SER A 151 -17.60 7.40 -42.45
CA SER A 151 -17.86 5.97 -42.27
C SER A 151 -16.59 5.17 -41.99
N ARG A 152 -16.24 5.00 -40.72
CA ARG A 152 -15.20 4.05 -40.33
C ARG A 152 -15.86 2.67 -40.24
N ALA A 153 -15.92 2.01 -41.38
CA ALA A 153 -16.25 0.59 -41.47
C ALA A 153 -15.52 -0.17 -40.36
N ALA A 154 -16.29 -0.90 -39.54
CA ALA A 154 -15.76 -1.71 -38.47
C ALA A 154 -14.84 -2.79 -39.07
N ARG A 155 -13.52 -2.56 -39.05
CA ARG A 155 -12.56 -3.63 -39.31
C ARG A 155 -12.66 -4.62 -38.12
N PRO A 156 -13.00 -5.90 -38.36
CA PRO A 156 -13.02 -6.87 -37.28
C PRO A 156 -11.61 -7.00 -36.70
N ARG A 157 -11.53 -7.00 -35.36
CA ARG A 157 -10.28 -7.21 -34.63
C ARG A 157 -9.81 -8.63 -34.94
N THR A 158 -8.65 -8.76 -35.58
CA THR A 158 -7.98 -10.05 -35.76
C THR A 158 -7.77 -10.70 -34.39
N GLY A 159 -8.40 -11.86 -34.19
CA GLY A 159 -8.28 -12.64 -32.94
C GLY A 159 -9.48 -12.60 -31.99
N SER A 160 -10.62 -12.00 -32.36
CA SER A 160 -11.87 -12.21 -31.60
C SER A 160 -12.47 -13.58 -31.92
N ALA A 161 -13.02 -14.27 -30.92
CA ALA A 161 -13.57 -15.63 -31.02
C ALA A 161 -14.71 -15.81 -32.05
N LEU A 162 -15.19 -14.72 -32.68
CA LEU A 162 -16.15 -14.72 -33.77
C LEU A 162 -15.51 -15.01 -35.15
N SER A 163 -14.18 -14.91 -35.30
CA SER A 163 -13.50 -15.22 -36.58
C SER A 163 -13.23 -16.71 -36.80
N LEU A 164 -13.51 -17.58 -35.82
CA LEU A 164 -13.31 -19.04 -35.92
C LEU A 164 -14.52 -19.80 -36.48
N ARG A 165 -15.62 -19.11 -36.83
CA ARG A 165 -16.83 -19.75 -37.39
C ARG A 165 -17.09 -19.44 -38.88
N ALA A 166 -16.29 -18.62 -39.52
CA ALA A 166 -16.43 -18.32 -40.95
C ALA A 166 -15.47 -19.19 -41.79
N GLY A 167 -15.72 -20.50 -41.77
CA GLY A 167 -15.00 -21.51 -42.56
C GLY A 167 -15.95 -22.51 -43.20
N ALA A 168 -17.16 -22.09 -43.60
CA ALA A 168 -18.07 -22.89 -44.41
C ALA A 168 -17.84 -22.55 -45.89
N ARG A 169 -17.24 -23.51 -46.59
CA ARG A 169 -16.88 -23.52 -48.01
C ARG A 169 -18.04 -23.06 -48.90
N ARG A 170 -17.77 -22.17 -49.86
CA ARG A 170 -18.55 -22.05 -51.10
C ARG A 170 -17.65 -21.77 -52.29
N THR A 171 -17.57 -22.74 -53.19
CA THR A 171 -17.46 -22.63 -54.66
C THR A 171 -17.69 -24.05 -55.20
N ARG A 172 -18.35 -24.36 -56.31
CA ARG A 172 -19.30 -23.76 -57.25
C ARG A 172 -19.66 -24.94 -58.18
N ALA A 173 -20.79 -24.87 -58.88
CA ALA A 173 -21.30 -25.91 -59.76
C ALA A 173 -20.34 -26.34 -60.90
N LYS A 174 -20.49 -27.59 -61.33
CA LYS A 174 -20.81 -27.97 -62.71
C LYS A 174 -21.85 -29.07 -62.67
#